data_AF-A0A7Y2ZXC8-F1
#
_entry.id   AF-A0A7Y2ZXC8-F1
#
_cell.length_a   1.000
_cell.length_b   1.000
_cell.length_c   1.000
_cell.angle_alpha   90.00
_cell.angle_beta   90.00
_cell.angle_gamma   90.00
#
_symmetry.space_group_name_H-M   'P 1'
#
loop_
_entity.id
_entity.type
_entity.pdbx_description
1 polymer ?
#
loop_
_entity_poly.entity_id
_entity_poly.type
_entity_poly.pdbx_seq_one_letter_code
_entity_poly.pdbx_strand_id
1 'polypeptide(L)'
;MHKRPKRIKLIIGLTGLFIISFRVSPAIAFENDITLGSTAKFFGGILAAHCLHEGAHALVAEAYDTDLDWEIGTYNQPIGFAENADSDSKGFAINSAGLLAQVLGSELILQVDSIDKNDAFVRGMMAWNIINPILYAADYWFIRKTNQKTRNGGYQGDIQGIEYYSNESKANTFAIIMTAAAAFQGYRFIKRQPWAPKWMNGESHSLNLDMKPSGGFLLTCTFKF
;
A
#
# COMPACT_ATOMS: atom_id res chain seq x y z
N MET A 1 36.77 -21.90 -1.73
CA MET A 1 36.00 -21.47 -2.93
C MET A 1 35.18 -20.24 -2.54
N HIS A 2 35.60 -19.06 -3.00
CA HIS A 2 35.04 -17.75 -2.65
C HIS A 2 33.64 -17.59 -3.25
N LYS A 3 32.57 -17.54 -2.44
CA LYS A 3 31.22 -17.16 -2.88
C LYS A 3 30.82 -15.82 -2.25
N ARG A 4 31.20 -14.72 -2.91
CA ARG A 4 30.43 -13.46 -2.97
C ARG A 4 30.56 -12.94 -4.39
N PRO A 5 29.44 -12.56 -5.05
CA PRO A 5 28.74 -11.34 -4.65
C PRO A 5 27.20 -11.43 -4.79
N LYS A 6 26.48 -11.87 -3.75
CA LYS A 6 25.02 -11.64 -3.63
C LYS A 6 24.70 -10.26 -3.01
N ARG A 7 25.62 -9.71 -2.21
CA ARG A 7 25.48 -8.41 -1.52
C ARG A 7 25.44 -7.18 -2.44
N ILE A 8 25.98 -7.27 -3.65
CA ILE A 8 26.02 -6.15 -4.60
C ILE A 8 24.62 -5.84 -5.16
N LYS A 9 23.76 -6.85 -5.34
CA LYS A 9 22.38 -6.64 -5.82
C LYS A 9 21.49 -5.98 -4.75
N LEU A 10 21.67 -6.35 -3.49
CA LEU A 10 20.99 -5.75 -2.34
C LEU A 10 21.40 -4.28 -2.13
N ILE A 11 22.70 -3.97 -2.27
CA ILE A 11 23.22 -2.60 -2.17
C ILE A 11 22.72 -1.75 -3.36
N ILE A 12 22.65 -2.28 -4.58
CA ILE A 12 22.10 -1.56 -5.73
C ILE A 12 20.60 -1.28 -5.55
N GLY A 13 19.84 -2.24 -5.01
CA GLY A 13 18.41 -2.05 -4.68
C GLY A 13 18.18 -0.98 -3.60
N LEU A 14 18.92 -1.04 -2.49
CA LEU A 14 18.83 -0.06 -1.40
C LEU A 14 19.36 1.33 -1.80
N THR A 15 20.40 1.38 -2.64
CA THR A 15 20.98 2.65 -3.14
C THR A 15 20.08 3.28 -4.20
N GLY A 16 19.39 2.48 -5.03
CA GLY A 16 18.32 2.97 -5.90
C GLY A 16 17.14 3.57 -5.12
N LEU A 17 16.73 2.89 -4.04
CA LEU A 17 15.72 3.38 -3.08
C LEU A 17 16.14 4.69 -2.40
N PHE A 18 17.41 4.84 -2.01
CA PHE A 18 17.94 6.07 -1.42
C PHE A 18 18.02 7.20 -2.45
N ILE A 19 18.54 6.94 -3.66
CA ILE A 19 18.72 7.97 -4.70
C ILE A 19 17.39 8.49 -5.26
N ILE A 20 16.35 7.65 -5.34
CA ILE A 20 14.99 8.09 -5.73
C ILE A 20 14.33 8.88 -4.59
N SER A 21 14.62 8.54 -3.33
CA SER A 21 14.13 9.26 -2.14
C SER A 21 14.77 10.65 -1.94
N PHE A 22 15.89 10.96 -2.61
CA PHE A 22 16.59 12.25 -2.50
C PHE A 22 16.36 13.22 -3.68
N ARG A 23 15.44 12.93 -4.60
CA ARG A 23 14.86 13.95 -5.49
C ARG A 23 13.59 14.54 -4.88
N VAL A 24 13.63 14.84 -3.58
CA VAL A 24 12.74 15.84 -2.97
C VAL A 24 13.18 17.19 -3.53
N SER A 25 12.73 17.49 -4.74
CA SER A 25 12.94 18.82 -5.31
C SER A 25 12.20 19.81 -4.40
N PRO A 26 12.87 20.81 -3.82
CA PRO A 26 12.18 21.87 -3.12
C PRO A 26 11.61 22.78 -4.21
N ALA A 27 10.38 22.50 -4.64
CA ALA A 27 9.65 23.43 -5.49
C ALA A 27 8.18 23.30 -5.14
N ILE A 28 7.74 24.24 -4.31
CA ILE A 28 6.35 24.60 -4.06
C ILE A 28 5.69 24.79 -5.43
N ALA A 29 5.09 23.74 -5.95
CA ALA A 29 4.27 23.79 -7.13
C ALA A 29 3.12 22.83 -6.87
N PHE A 30 1.95 23.38 -6.61
CA PHE A 30 0.71 22.65 -6.78
C PHE A 30 0.70 22.09 -8.21
N GLU A 31 1.09 20.83 -8.40
CA GLU A 31 0.93 20.13 -9.68
C GLU A 31 -0.55 19.71 -9.80
N ASN A 32 -1.43 20.71 -9.97
CA ASN A 32 -2.83 20.48 -10.32
C ASN A 32 -2.99 20.21 -11.83
N ASP A 33 -1.96 20.49 -12.63
CA ASP A 33 -1.96 20.24 -14.07
C ASP A 33 -1.41 18.84 -14.40
N ILE A 34 -2.17 18.11 -15.22
CA ILE A 34 -1.75 16.83 -15.79
C ILE A 34 -0.73 17.13 -16.89
N THR A 35 0.54 17.07 -16.55
CA THR A 35 1.67 17.21 -17.46
C THR A 35 2.37 15.86 -17.61
N LEU A 36 3.20 15.72 -18.66
CA LEU A 36 4.05 14.54 -18.79
C LEU A 36 4.97 14.37 -17.57
N GLY A 37 5.47 15.47 -17.02
CA GLY A 37 6.34 15.48 -15.85
C GLY A 37 5.63 15.00 -14.57
N SER A 38 4.45 15.56 -14.26
CA SER A 38 3.66 15.15 -13.10
C SER A 38 3.17 13.71 -13.20
N THR A 39 2.79 13.28 -14.41
CA THR A 39 2.44 11.88 -14.69
C THR A 39 3.63 10.94 -14.45
N ALA A 40 4.82 11.27 -14.97
CA ALA A 40 6.02 10.47 -14.77
C ALA A 40 6.43 10.38 -13.29
N LYS A 41 6.35 11.49 -12.54
CA LYS A 41 6.57 11.52 -11.09
C LYS A 41 5.59 10.60 -10.36
N PHE A 42 4.30 10.68 -10.69
CA PHE A 42 3.27 9.84 -10.09
C PHE A 42 3.55 8.35 -10.29
N PHE A 43 3.85 7.92 -11.51
CA PHE A 43 4.25 6.53 -11.76
C PHE A 43 5.57 6.16 -11.06
N GLY A 44 6.52 7.09 -10.97
CA GLY A 44 7.73 6.92 -10.17
C GLY A 44 7.42 6.65 -8.70
N GLY A 45 6.42 7.32 -8.13
CA GLY A 45 5.93 7.09 -6.78
C GLY A 45 5.32 5.71 -6.59
N ILE A 46 4.48 5.26 -7.53
CA ILE A 46 3.92 3.91 -7.53
C ILE A 46 5.05 2.85 -7.53
N LEU A 47 6.03 3.01 -8.43
CA LEU A 47 7.16 2.09 -8.52
C LEU A 47 7.99 2.10 -7.23
N ALA A 48 8.23 3.25 -6.62
CA ALA A 48 8.95 3.34 -5.35
C ALA A 48 8.21 2.63 -4.21
N ALA A 49 6.88 2.81 -4.11
CA ALA A 49 6.05 2.12 -3.14
C ALA A 49 6.03 0.59 -3.36
N HIS A 50 5.98 0.13 -4.61
CA HIS A 50 6.10 -1.28 -4.94
C HIS A 50 7.50 -1.83 -4.56
N CYS A 51 8.57 -1.11 -4.87
CA CYS A 51 9.93 -1.51 -4.46
C CYS A 51 10.11 -1.57 -2.94
N LEU A 52 9.46 -0.68 -2.18
CA LEU A 52 9.47 -0.75 -0.72
C LEU A 52 8.75 -2.00 -0.20
N HIS A 53 7.62 -2.36 -0.82
CA HIS A 53 6.88 -3.57 -0.49
C HIS A 53 7.72 -4.83 -0.72
N GLU A 54 8.23 -5.03 -1.95
CA GLU A 54 9.08 -6.19 -2.27
C GLU A 54 10.41 -6.18 -1.49
N GLY A 55 10.99 -4.99 -1.31
CA GLY A 55 12.21 -4.81 -0.53
C GLY A 55 12.04 -5.20 0.94
N ALA A 56 10.85 -5.05 1.51
CA ALA A 56 10.57 -5.46 2.88
C ALA A 56 10.57 -6.99 3.03
N HIS A 57 9.99 -7.72 2.08
CA HIS A 57 10.09 -9.19 2.06
C HIS A 57 11.55 -9.63 2.00
N ALA A 58 12.34 -9.03 1.08
CA ALA A 58 13.76 -9.31 0.94
C ALA A 58 14.55 -9.05 2.23
N LEU A 59 14.28 -7.91 2.87
CA LEU A 59 14.96 -7.50 4.09
C LEU A 59 14.65 -8.44 5.26
N VAL A 60 13.38 -8.80 5.43
CA VAL A 60 12.94 -9.70 6.50
C VAL A 60 13.46 -11.12 6.26
N ALA A 61 13.45 -11.60 5.03
CA ALA A 61 14.00 -12.91 4.69
C ALA A 61 15.52 -12.99 4.99
N GLU A 62 16.30 -11.97 4.61
CA GLU A 62 17.73 -11.88 4.97
C GLU A 62 17.92 -11.85 6.49
N ALA A 63 17.08 -11.09 7.23
CA ALA A 63 17.16 -11.02 8.69
C ALA A 63 16.89 -12.37 9.38
N TYR A 64 16.09 -13.24 8.76
CA TYR A 64 15.77 -14.58 9.25
C TYR A 64 16.60 -15.71 8.64
N ASP A 65 17.60 -15.37 7.80
CA ASP A 65 18.43 -16.32 7.04
C ASP A 65 17.58 -17.29 6.20
N THR A 66 16.54 -16.75 5.55
CA THR A 66 15.63 -17.49 4.67
C THR A 66 15.87 -17.07 3.23
N ASP A 67 16.09 -18.05 2.35
CA ASP A 67 16.20 -17.79 0.90
C ASP A 67 14.82 -17.47 0.30
N LEU A 68 14.79 -16.43 -0.56
CA LEU A 68 13.66 -16.11 -1.43
C LEU A 68 14.02 -16.41 -2.88
N ASP A 69 13.19 -17.23 -3.52
CA ASP A 69 13.23 -17.46 -4.96
C ASP A 69 12.26 -16.50 -5.64
N TRP A 70 12.81 -15.48 -6.32
CA TRP A 70 12.02 -14.47 -7.02
C TRP A 70 11.51 -15.02 -8.35
N GLU A 71 10.19 -14.92 -8.56
CA GLU A 71 9.51 -15.40 -9.76
C GLU A 71 8.70 -14.27 -10.41
N ILE A 72 8.43 -14.38 -11.72
CA ILE A 72 7.46 -13.49 -12.36
C ILE A 72 6.10 -13.85 -11.82
N GLY A 73 5.41 -12.89 -11.23
CA GLY A 73 4.17 -13.13 -10.54
C GLY A 73 2.90 -12.79 -11.34
N THR A 74 1.87 -12.33 -10.63
CA THR A 74 0.53 -12.06 -11.15
C THR A 74 0.27 -10.55 -11.34
N TYR A 75 -0.94 -10.18 -11.74
CA TYR A 75 -1.30 -8.80 -12.06
C TYR A 75 -1.20 -7.80 -10.88
N ASN A 76 -1.38 -8.27 -9.64
CA ASN A 76 -1.27 -7.48 -8.40
C ASN A 76 0.05 -7.75 -7.65
N GLN A 77 0.83 -8.75 -8.06
CA GLN A 77 2.19 -9.00 -7.57
C GLN A 77 3.09 -9.37 -8.76
N PRO A 78 3.53 -8.41 -9.58
CA PRO A 78 4.25 -8.69 -10.83
C PRO A 78 5.59 -9.40 -10.60
N ILE A 79 6.18 -9.20 -9.42
CA ILE A 79 7.34 -9.93 -8.92
C ILE A 79 6.85 -10.69 -7.69
N GLY A 80 6.64 -11.99 -7.85
CA GLY A 80 6.36 -12.88 -6.74
C GLY A 80 7.65 -13.39 -6.10
N PHE A 81 7.55 -13.95 -4.91
CA PHE A 81 8.59 -14.80 -4.38
C PHE A 81 7.98 -16.12 -3.89
N ALA A 82 8.79 -17.16 -3.92
CA ALA A 82 8.58 -18.37 -3.15
C ALA A 82 9.62 -18.39 -2.02
N GLU A 83 9.15 -18.50 -0.79
CA GLU A 83 9.96 -18.56 0.41
C GLU A 83 10.11 -20.01 0.91
N ASN A 84 11.33 -20.40 1.24
CA ASN A 84 11.67 -21.71 1.82
C ASN A 84 11.85 -21.59 3.34
N ALA A 85 10.87 -21.01 4.03
CA ALA A 85 10.95 -20.81 5.48
C ALA A 85 10.89 -22.15 6.23
N ASP A 86 11.83 -22.38 7.13
CA ASP A 86 11.93 -23.61 7.94
C ASP A 86 10.99 -23.63 9.16
N SER A 87 10.21 -22.56 9.37
CA SER A 87 9.25 -22.43 10.45
C SER A 87 8.12 -21.45 10.14
N ASP A 88 6.95 -21.74 10.72
CA ASP A 88 5.72 -20.92 10.65
C ASP A 88 5.97 -19.45 11.00
N SER A 89 6.76 -19.19 12.03
CA SER A 89 7.05 -17.82 12.47
C SER A 89 7.82 -17.01 11.44
N LYS A 90 8.80 -17.62 10.76
CA LYS A 90 9.58 -16.96 9.71
C LYS A 90 8.72 -16.74 8.48
N GLY A 91 7.96 -17.76 8.06
CA GLY A 91 7.05 -17.66 6.93
C GLY A 91 6.01 -16.58 7.13
N PHE A 92 5.41 -16.49 8.31
CA PHE A 92 4.49 -15.39 8.66
C PHE A 92 5.17 -14.02 8.61
N ALA A 93 6.36 -13.89 9.20
CA ALA A 93 7.08 -12.61 9.25
C ALA A 93 7.47 -12.12 7.85
N ILE A 94 7.97 -13.01 6.99
CA ILE A 94 8.32 -12.70 5.60
C ILE A 94 7.06 -12.28 4.85
N ASN A 95 6.00 -13.08 4.86
CA ASN A 95 4.80 -12.80 4.08
C ASN A 95 4.01 -11.57 4.55
N SER A 96 4.12 -11.16 5.81
CA SER A 96 3.49 -9.93 6.31
C SER A 96 4.30 -8.66 6.02
N ALA A 97 5.58 -8.78 5.66
CA ALA A 97 6.52 -7.66 5.62
C ALA A 97 6.13 -6.59 4.60
N GLY A 98 5.72 -6.97 3.38
CA GLY A 98 5.37 -6.04 2.31
C GLY A 98 4.19 -5.15 2.68
N LEU A 99 3.07 -5.74 3.08
CA LEU A 99 1.87 -5.00 3.50
C LEU A 99 2.13 -4.13 4.75
N LEU A 100 2.90 -4.63 5.72
CA LEU A 100 3.29 -3.83 6.90
C LEU A 100 4.15 -2.63 6.49
N ALA A 101 5.11 -2.80 5.58
CA ALA A 101 5.96 -1.72 5.09
C ALA A 101 5.13 -0.62 4.39
N GLN A 102 4.09 -0.99 3.64
CA GLN A 102 3.19 -0.03 3.01
C GLN A 102 2.36 0.76 4.02
N VAL A 103 1.84 0.10 5.07
CA VAL A 103 1.11 0.77 6.15
C VAL A 103 2.02 1.71 6.94
N LEU A 104 3.22 1.26 7.33
CA LEU A 104 4.18 2.08 8.06
C LEU A 104 4.71 3.24 7.21
N GLY A 105 5.00 2.99 5.93
CA GLY A 105 5.42 4.02 4.98
C GLY A 105 4.36 5.10 4.78
N SER A 106 3.09 4.69 4.66
CA SER A 106 1.97 5.64 4.60
C SER A 106 1.84 6.48 5.87
N GLU A 107 2.01 5.88 7.04
CA GLU A 107 1.95 6.63 8.31
C GLU A 107 3.09 7.65 8.41
N LEU A 108 4.31 7.27 8.00
CA LEU A 108 5.43 8.19 7.94
C LEU A 108 5.16 9.37 7.00
N ILE A 109 4.63 9.10 5.80
CA ILE A 109 4.22 10.15 4.86
C ILE A 109 3.17 11.08 5.48
N LEU A 110 2.21 10.54 6.22
CA LEU A 110 1.14 11.33 6.85
C LEU A 110 1.63 12.15 8.05
N GLN A 111 2.57 11.64 8.84
CA GLN A 111 3.03 12.26 10.10
C GLN A 111 4.19 13.25 9.92
N VAL A 112 5.03 13.07 8.90
CA VAL A 112 6.20 13.94 8.69
C VAL A 112 5.79 15.19 7.91
N ASP A 113 5.68 16.32 8.59
CA ASP A 113 5.22 17.59 7.99
C ASP A 113 6.08 18.09 6.83
N SER A 114 7.38 17.76 6.81
CA SER A 114 8.30 18.18 5.75
C SER A 114 8.10 17.46 4.42
N ILE A 115 7.32 16.37 4.38
CA ILE A 115 6.98 15.67 3.12
C ILE A 115 5.82 16.41 2.46
N ASP A 116 5.98 16.87 1.22
CA ASP A 116 4.87 17.49 0.48
C ASP A 116 3.86 16.43 0.02
N LYS A 117 2.68 16.40 0.67
CA LYS A 117 1.61 15.46 0.33
C LYS A 117 0.88 15.79 -0.99
N ASN A 118 1.18 16.94 -1.59
CA ASN A 118 0.64 17.36 -2.87
C ASN A 118 1.57 17.08 -4.05
N ASP A 119 2.83 16.73 -3.80
CA ASP A 119 3.75 16.32 -4.85
C ASP A 119 3.25 15.03 -5.53
N ALA A 120 3.34 15.00 -6.86
CA ALA A 120 2.81 13.89 -7.67
C ALA A 120 3.47 12.55 -7.32
N PHE A 121 4.77 12.54 -6.98
CA PHE A 121 5.45 11.32 -6.55
C PHE A 121 4.90 10.82 -5.21
N VAL A 122 4.67 11.70 -4.23
CA VAL A 122 4.07 11.32 -2.93
C VAL A 122 2.63 10.81 -3.12
N ARG A 123 1.85 11.44 -4.01
CA ARG A 123 0.52 10.93 -4.39
C ARG A 123 0.58 9.55 -5.03
N GLY A 124 1.57 9.29 -5.89
CA GLY A 124 1.82 7.98 -6.48
C GLY A 124 2.14 6.91 -5.44
N MET A 125 3.04 7.23 -4.50
CA MET A 125 3.37 6.33 -3.40
C MET A 125 2.13 6.01 -2.55
N MET A 126 1.38 7.03 -2.15
CA MET A 126 0.18 6.85 -1.34
C MET A 126 -0.90 6.08 -2.10
N ALA A 127 -1.11 6.36 -3.38
CA ALA A 127 -2.06 5.63 -4.21
C ALA A 127 -1.77 4.13 -4.20
N TRP A 128 -0.51 3.73 -4.40
CA TRP A 128 -0.14 2.31 -4.36
C TRP A 128 -0.24 1.72 -2.95
N ASN A 129 0.26 2.41 -1.92
CA ASN A 129 0.18 1.92 -0.54
C ASN A 129 -1.26 1.75 -0.02
N ILE A 130 -2.22 2.51 -0.57
CA ILE A 130 -3.64 2.39 -0.21
C ILE A 130 -4.32 1.29 -1.02
N ILE A 131 -4.13 1.30 -2.35
CA ILE A 131 -4.84 0.39 -3.26
C ILE A 131 -4.32 -1.05 -3.10
N ASN A 132 -3.01 -1.23 -2.94
CA ASN A 132 -2.40 -2.56 -2.93
C ASN A 132 -2.92 -3.46 -1.81
N PRO A 133 -2.96 -3.05 -0.52
CA PRO A 133 -3.54 -3.87 0.55
C PRO A 133 -5.01 -4.26 0.31
N ILE A 134 -5.80 -3.34 -0.27
CA ILE A 134 -7.21 -3.58 -0.60
C ILE A 134 -7.31 -4.64 -1.72
N LEU A 135 -6.48 -4.52 -2.76
CA LEU A 135 -6.45 -5.50 -3.85
C LEU A 135 -5.97 -6.88 -3.39
N TYR A 136 -5.00 -6.95 -2.48
CA TYR A 136 -4.57 -8.21 -1.88
C TYR A 136 -5.70 -8.87 -1.08
N ALA A 137 -6.43 -8.10 -0.26
CA ALA A 137 -7.59 -8.64 0.46
C ALA A 137 -8.73 -9.05 -0.47
N ALA A 138 -9.00 -8.27 -1.53
CA ALA A 138 -10.00 -8.61 -2.53
C ALA A 138 -9.61 -9.88 -3.32
N ASP A 139 -8.33 -10.05 -3.65
CA ASP A 139 -7.85 -11.28 -4.29
C ASP A 139 -7.99 -12.46 -3.34
N TYR A 140 -7.59 -12.31 -2.07
CA TYR A 140 -7.72 -13.35 -1.08
C TYR A 140 -9.18 -13.83 -0.88
N TRP A 141 -10.14 -12.91 -0.76
CA TRP A 141 -11.53 -13.27 -0.50
C TRP A 141 -12.32 -13.72 -1.73
N PHE A 142 -12.10 -13.08 -2.87
CA PHE A 142 -13.04 -13.19 -4.00
C PHE A 142 -12.40 -13.70 -5.29
N ILE A 143 -11.20 -13.21 -5.65
CA ILE A 143 -10.63 -13.46 -6.98
C ILE A 143 -9.79 -14.74 -6.99
N ARG A 144 -9.07 -15.01 -5.90
CA ARG A 144 -8.20 -16.17 -5.64
C ARG A 144 -7.21 -16.47 -6.77
N LYS A 145 -6.73 -15.45 -7.48
CA LYS A 145 -5.84 -15.61 -8.63
C LYS A 145 -4.37 -15.67 -8.24
N THR A 146 -3.95 -14.99 -7.17
CA THR A 146 -2.55 -15.04 -6.70
C THR A 146 -2.26 -16.21 -5.80
N ASN A 147 -3.30 -16.82 -5.23
CA ASN A 147 -3.25 -17.93 -4.28
C ASN A 147 -2.84 -19.28 -4.89
N GLN A 148 -2.01 -19.28 -5.94
CA GLN A 148 -1.55 -20.51 -6.57
C GLN A 148 -0.27 -20.99 -5.91
N LYS A 149 -0.18 -22.30 -5.64
CA LYS A 149 1.09 -22.93 -5.28
C LYS A 149 2.05 -22.72 -6.45
N THR A 150 3.21 -22.16 -6.15
CA THR A 150 4.32 -22.05 -7.08
C THR A 150 4.79 -23.43 -7.50
N ARG A 151 5.54 -23.47 -8.60
CA ARG A 151 6.01 -24.72 -9.23
C ARG A 151 6.91 -25.55 -8.30
N ASN A 152 7.50 -24.94 -7.27
CA ASN A 152 8.39 -25.55 -6.30
C ASN A 152 7.71 -25.88 -4.95
N GLY A 153 6.38 -25.73 -4.85
CA GLY A 153 5.63 -26.06 -3.64
C GLY A 153 5.48 -24.94 -2.62
N GLY A 154 6.06 -23.76 -2.85
CA GLY A 154 5.80 -22.53 -2.09
C GLY A 154 4.47 -21.88 -2.47
N TYR A 155 4.04 -20.86 -1.75
CA TYR A 155 2.82 -20.10 -2.05
C TYR A 155 3.16 -18.71 -2.57
N GLN A 156 2.45 -18.27 -3.58
CA GLN A 156 2.53 -16.90 -4.04
C GLN A 156 1.43 -16.07 -3.36
N GLY A 157 1.77 -14.87 -2.90
CA GLY A 157 0.83 -13.91 -2.31
C GLY A 157 0.94 -13.80 -0.78
N ASP A 158 1.21 -12.59 -0.30
CA ASP A 158 1.36 -12.20 1.11
C ASP A 158 0.32 -12.85 2.05
N ILE A 159 -0.97 -12.68 1.73
CA ILE A 159 -2.04 -13.15 2.62
C ILE A 159 -2.18 -14.68 2.56
N GLN A 160 -2.00 -15.28 1.39
CA GLN A 160 -2.06 -16.74 1.24
C GLN A 160 -0.86 -17.43 1.89
N GLY A 161 0.34 -16.83 1.81
CA GLY A 161 1.52 -17.27 2.54
C GLY A 161 1.31 -17.17 4.06
N ILE A 162 0.68 -16.09 4.54
CA ILE A 162 0.26 -15.99 5.95
C ILE A 162 -0.69 -17.13 6.33
N GLU A 163 -1.69 -17.46 5.51
CA GLU A 163 -2.59 -18.59 5.78
C GLU A 163 -1.82 -19.91 5.88
N TYR A 164 -0.92 -20.16 4.93
CA TYR A 164 -0.13 -21.39 4.87
C TYR A 164 0.74 -21.59 6.12
N TYR A 165 1.47 -20.56 6.53
CA TYR A 165 2.35 -20.60 7.71
C TYR A 165 1.64 -20.30 9.03
N SER A 166 0.32 -20.14 9.03
CA SER A 166 -0.41 -19.90 10.27
C SER A 166 -1.78 -20.57 10.28
N ASN A 167 -2.83 -19.88 9.83
CA ASN A 167 -4.15 -20.42 9.56
C ASN A 167 -5.05 -19.36 8.90
N GLU A 168 -6.19 -19.81 8.38
CA GLU A 168 -7.21 -18.96 7.75
C GLU A 168 -7.70 -17.82 8.65
N SER A 169 -7.87 -18.06 9.96
CA SER A 169 -8.35 -17.03 10.88
C SER A 169 -7.36 -15.87 11.02
N LYS A 170 -6.06 -16.18 11.11
CA LYS A 170 -4.98 -15.18 11.16
C LYS A 170 -4.84 -14.44 9.84
N ALA A 171 -4.91 -15.14 8.70
CA ALA A 171 -4.87 -14.52 7.38
C ALA A 171 -6.03 -13.55 7.16
N ASN A 172 -7.26 -13.94 7.52
CA ASN A 172 -8.42 -13.07 7.47
C ASN A 172 -8.27 -11.85 8.39
N THR A 173 -7.83 -12.06 9.64
CA THR A 173 -7.60 -10.97 10.59
C THR A 173 -6.57 -10.00 10.06
N PHE A 174 -5.46 -10.50 9.52
CA PHE A 174 -4.42 -9.68 8.92
C PHE A 174 -4.94 -8.89 7.71
N ALA A 175 -5.66 -9.53 6.79
CA ALA A 175 -6.27 -8.90 5.62
C ALA A 175 -7.23 -7.75 6.03
N ILE A 176 -8.08 -7.97 7.03
CA ILE A 176 -9.00 -6.96 7.56
C ILE A 176 -8.22 -5.78 8.14
N ILE A 177 -7.21 -6.04 8.98
CA ILE A 177 -6.43 -4.98 9.64
C ILE A 177 -5.67 -4.15 8.61
N MET A 178 -4.98 -4.78 7.66
CA MET A 178 -4.23 -4.06 6.61
C MET A 178 -5.15 -3.24 5.72
N THR A 179 -6.30 -3.81 5.33
CA THR A 179 -7.32 -3.09 4.53
C THR A 179 -7.90 -1.90 5.29
N ALA A 180 -8.26 -2.07 6.57
CA ALA A 180 -8.81 -1.00 7.39
C ALA A 180 -7.79 0.12 7.62
N ALA A 181 -6.53 -0.25 7.90
CA ALA A 181 -5.43 0.70 8.04
C ALA A 181 -5.20 1.51 6.74
N ALA A 182 -5.10 0.82 5.60
CA ALA A 182 -4.93 1.44 4.29
C ALA A 182 -6.10 2.39 3.95
N ALA A 183 -7.35 1.96 4.19
CA ALA A 183 -8.54 2.78 3.97
C ALA A 183 -8.55 4.04 4.86
N PHE A 184 -8.21 3.89 6.14
CA PHE A 184 -8.15 5.01 7.08
C PHE A 184 -7.02 5.99 6.73
N GLN A 185 -5.85 5.48 6.33
CA GLN A 185 -4.74 6.30 5.84
C GLN A 185 -5.11 7.02 4.55
N GLY A 186 -5.84 6.36 3.63
CA GLY A 186 -6.37 6.98 2.43
C GLY A 186 -7.35 8.10 2.72
N TYR A 187 -8.28 7.90 3.67
CA TYR A 187 -9.16 8.95 4.15
C TYR A 187 -8.38 10.17 4.66
N ARG A 188 -7.39 9.94 5.54
CA ARG A 188 -6.53 11.01 6.09
C ARG A 188 -5.73 11.73 5.01
N PHE A 189 -5.23 10.98 4.02
CA PHE A 189 -4.45 11.53 2.91
C PHE A 189 -5.31 12.39 1.99
N ILE A 190 -6.48 11.90 1.58
CA ILE A 190 -7.41 12.62 0.71
C ILE A 190 -7.85 13.92 1.37
N LYS A 191 -8.16 13.91 2.67
CA LYS A 191 -8.55 15.12 3.42
C LYS A 191 -7.48 16.24 3.37
N ARG A 192 -6.21 15.90 3.16
CA ARG A 192 -5.11 16.89 3.04
C ARG A 192 -4.96 17.46 1.62
N GLN A 193 -5.72 16.98 0.64
CA GLN A 193 -5.60 17.40 -0.75
C GLN A 193 -6.43 18.67 -1.03
N PRO A 194 -5.95 19.60 -1.86
CA PRO A 194 -6.68 20.82 -2.21
C PRO A 194 -7.98 20.54 -2.97
N TRP A 195 -8.03 19.42 -3.69
CA TRP A 195 -9.20 18.96 -4.45
C TRP A 195 -10.13 18.06 -3.63
N ALA A 196 -9.83 17.83 -2.35
CA ALA A 196 -10.68 17.01 -1.50
C ALA A 196 -12.11 17.57 -1.50
N PRO A 197 -13.13 16.71 -1.66
CA PRO A 197 -14.51 17.16 -1.57
C PRO A 197 -14.76 17.89 -0.24
N LYS A 198 -15.45 19.03 -0.28
CA LYS A 198 -15.66 19.87 0.92
C LYS A 198 -16.32 19.13 2.08
N TRP A 199 -17.19 18.16 1.78
CA TRP A 199 -17.83 17.31 2.78
C TRP A 199 -16.83 16.48 3.60
N MET A 200 -15.63 16.18 3.06
CA MET A 200 -14.56 15.50 3.81
C MET A 200 -13.85 16.42 4.82
N ASN A 201 -14.01 17.73 4.68
CA ASN A 201 -13.40 18.74 5.54
C ASN A 201 -14.29 19.13 6.74
N GLY A 202 -15.41 18.44 6.96
CA GLY A 202 -16.31 18.70 8.07
C GLY A 202 -17.27 19.88 7.83
N GLU A 203 -17.50 20.26 6.57
CA GLU A 203 -18.62 21.16 6.25
C GLU A 203 -19.94 20.46 6.57
N SER A 204 -20.63 20.96 7.59
CA SER A 204 -21.91 20.44 8.05
C SER A 204 -23.00 20.79 7.05
N HIS A 205 -23.67 19.78 6.53
CA HIS A 205 -24.92 19.95 5.82
C HIS A 205 -26.06 19.55 6.83
N SER A 206 -27.02 20.43 7.20
CA SER A 206 -28.14 20.19 8.18
C SER A 206 -29.55 19.74 7.66
N LEU A 207 -29.97 18.47 7.81
CA LEU A 207 -31.27 17.95 7.33
C LEU A 207 -32.47 18.61 8.05
N ASN A 208 -33.26 19.44 7.36
CA ASN A 208 -34.44 20.12 7.94
C ASN A 208 -35.75 19.60 7.33
N LEU A 209 -36.71 19.28 8.20
CA LEU A 209 -38.05 18.81 7.81
C LEU A 209 -39.06 19.87 8.25
N ASP A 210 -39.46 20.73 7.32
CA ASP A 210 -40.40 21.82 7.59
C ASP A 210 -41.82 21.46 7.13
N MET A 211 -42.79 21.71 8.01
CA MET A 211 -44.20 21.62 7.64
C MET A 211 -44.58 22.88 6.85
N LYS A 212 -45.07 22.70 5.62
CA LYS A 212 -45.58 23.83 4.83
C LYS A 212 -47.03 24.15 5.24
N PRO A 213 -47.41 25.43 5.29
CA PRO A 213 -48.78 25.86 5.58
C PRO A 213 -49.86 25.23 4.69
N SER A 214 -49.49 24.72 3.51
CA SER A 214 -50.39 24.05 2.56
C SER A 214 -50.69 22.58 2.90
N GLY A 215 -50.26 22.07 4.05
CA GLY A 215 -50.49 20.68 4.47
C GLY A 215 -49.53 19.64 3.88
N GLY A 216 -48.36 20.07 3.38
CA GLY A 216 -47.30 19.18 2.88
C GLY A 216 -46.01 19.27 3.71
N PHE A 217 -45.10 18.31 3.53
CA PHE A 217 -43.77 18.31 4.15
C PHE A 217 -42.71 18.70 3.11
N LEU A 218 -41.77 19.57 3.50
CA LEU A 218 -40.54 19.78 2.74
C LEU A 218 -39.41 19.04 3.44
N LEU A 219 -38.91 17.97 2.81
CA LEU A 219 -37.70 17.28 3.26
C LEU A 219 -36.49 17.99 2.65
N THR A 220 -35.74 18.70 3.47
CA THR A 220 -34.45 19.27 3.08
C THR A 220 -33.36 18.33 3.59
N CYS A 221 -32.84 17.46 2.72
CA CYS A 221 -31.76 16.53 3.07
C CYS A 221 -30.42 17.24 3.22
N THR A 222 -29.72 17.02 4.33
CA THR A 222 -28.42 17.63 4.52
C THR A 222 -27.65 16.82 5.58
N PHE A 223 -26.43 16.39 5.23
CA PHE A 223 -25.67 15.35 5.94
C PHE A 223 -24.62 15.92 6.90
N LYS A 224 -24.59 15.39 8.13
CA LYS A 224 -23.60 15.74 9.15
C LYS A 224 -22.68 14.55 9.38
N PHE A 225 -21.39 14.72 9.11
CA PHE A 225 -20.33 13.73 9.37
C PHE A 225 -19.30 14.36 10.31
#